data_AF-I3XMK3-F1
#
_entry.id   AF-I3XMK3-F1
#
_cell.length_a   1.000
_cell.length_b   1.000
_cell.length_c   1.000
_cell.angle_alpha   90.00
_cell.angle_beta   90.00
_cell.angle_gamma   90.00
#
_symmetry.space_group_name_H-M   'P 1'
#
loop_
_entity.id
_entity.type
_entity.pdbx_description
1 polymer ?
#
loop_
_entity_poly.entity_id
_entity_poly.type
_entity_poly.pdbx_seq_one_letter_code
_entity_poly.pdbx_strand_id
1 'polypeptide(L)' 'RNTVNVPVNGWAAIRLVADNPGAWVMHCHLDVHITWGLAMVFVVSNGPSSLLSIESPPLDLPQC' A
#
# COMPACT_ATOMS: atom_id res chain seq x y z
N ARG A 1 -7.78 -9.42 6.66
CA ARG A 1 -8.49 -8.11 6.71
C ARG A 1 -7.57 -7.06 6.09
N ASN A 2 -8.09 -6.08 5.35
CA ASN A 2 -7.31 -5.05 4.63
C ASN A 2 -7.41 -3.64 5.24
N THR A 3 -8.41 -3.39 6.08
CA THR A 3 -8.57 -2.13 6.84
C THR A 3 -8.65 -2.46 8.33
N VAL A 4 -8.10 -1.62 9.20
CA VAL A 4 -8.25 -1.76 10.66
C VAL A 4 -8.82 -0.48 11.26
N ASN A 5 -9.78 -0.61 12.18
CA ASN A 5 -10.25 0.53 12.95
C ASN A 5 -9.31 0.70 14.12
N VAL A 6 -8.59 1.82 14.17
CA VAL A 6 -7.85 2.21 15.37
C VAL A 6 -8.88 2.74 16.37
N PRO A 7 -8.97 2.18 17.60
CA PRO A 7 -9.90 2.68 18.60
C PRO A 7 -9.68 4.17 18.89
N VAL A 8 -10.75 4.90 19.20
CA VAL A 8 -10.66 6.31 19.62
C VAL A 8 -9.74 6.40 20.83
N ASN A 9 -8.72 7.27 20.76
CA ASN A 9 -7.69 7.43 21.79
C ASN A 9 -6.94 6.13 22.14
N GLY A 10 -6.85 5.18 21.21
CA GLY A 10 -6.18 3.89 21.40
C GLY A 10 -5.13 3.59 20.34
N TRP A 11 -4.77 2.32 20.22
CA TRP A 11 -3.77 1.83 19.26
C TRP A 11 -4.21 0.51 18.64
N ALA A 12 -3.63 0.18 17.49
CA ALA A 12 -3.70 -1.12 16.86
C ALA A 12 -2.31 -1.50 16.35
N ALA A 13 -1.95 -2.78 16.45
CA ALA A 13 -0.72 -3.31 15.88
C ALA A 13 -1.06 -4.22 14.70
N ILE A 14 -0.33 -4.06 13.59
CA ILE A 14 -0.43 -4.92 12.41
C ILE A 14 0.94 -5.53 12.11
N ARG A 15 0.94 -6.72 11.53
CA ARG A 15 2.13 -7.37 10.97
C ARG A 15 1.77 -7.85 9.57
N LEU A 16 2.68 -7.64 8.63
CA LEU A 16 2.58 -8.09 7.25
C LEU A 16 3.89 -8.76 6.84
N VAL A 17 3.80 -9.70 5.91
CA VAL A 17 4.94 -10.19 5.13
C VAL A 17 4.92 -9.38 3.84
N ALA A 18 6.02 -8.67 3.55
CA ALA A 18 6.14 -7.82 2.37
C ALA A 18 6.72 -8.62 1.20
N ASP A 19 5.98 -9.61 0.71
CA ASP A 19 6.37 -10.52 -0.37
C ASP A 19 5.65 -10.24 -1.71
N ASN A 20 5.00 -9.08 -1.81
CA ASN A 20 4.31 -8.61 -3.01
C ASN A 20 4.96 -7.31 -3.55
N PRO A 21 5.86 -7.38 -4.56
CA PRO A 21 6.57 -6.22 -5.09
C PRO A 21 5.65 -5.16 -5.69
N GLY A 22 6.01 -3.90 -5.51
CA GLY A 22 5.26 -2.76 -6.04
C GLY A 22 5.17 -1.59 -5.07
N ALA A 23 4.29 -0.64 -5.40
CA ALA A 23 4.00 0.53 -4.59
C ALA A 23 2.58 0.40 -4.00
N TRP A 24 2.48 0.27 -2.67
CA TRP A 24 1.23 -0.01 -1.95
C TRP A 24 0.82 1.16 -1.07
N VAL A 25 -0.33 1.77 -1.35
CA VAL A 25 -0.88 2.84 -0.52
C VAL A 25 -1.44 2.30 0.80
N MET A 26 -1.06 2.95 1.91
CA MET A 26 -1.69 2.78 3.22
C MET A 26 -2.18 4.14 3.67
N HIS A 27 -3.47 4.26 3.97
CA HIS A 27 -4.08 5.54 4.33
C HIS A 27 -5.26 5.34 5.29
N CYS A 28 -5.72 6.43 5.89
CA CYS A 28 -7.04 6.43 6.52
C CYS A 28 -8.12 6.42 5.44
N HIS A 29 -9.07 5.50 5.56
CA HIS A 29 -10.11 5.27 4.57
C HIS A 29 -11.26 6.30 4.62
N LEU A 30 -11.08 7.42 5.33
CA LEU A 30 -11.97 8.57 5.25
C LEU A 30 -11.46 9.50 4.15
N ASP A 31 -12.28 9.77 3.14
CA ASP A 31 -11.89 10.53 1.94
C ASP A 31 -11.33 11.92 2.26
N VAL A 32 -11.87 12.55 3.30
CA VAL A 32 -11.35 13.82 3.82
C VAL A 32 -9.94 13.69 4.41
N HIS A 33 -9.60 12.55 5.04
CA HIS A 33 -8.31 12.37 5.69
C HIS A 33 -7.20 11.96 4.72
N ILE A 34 -7.52 11.18 3.67
CA ILE A 34 -6.52 10.85 2.64
C ILE A 34 -6.07 12.12 1.90
N THR A 35 -7.00 13.02 1.58
CA THR A 35 -6.68 14.30 0.91
C THR A 35 -5.94 15.29 1.79
N TRP A 36 -6.09 15.19 3.13
CA TRP A 36 -5.29 15.96 4.09
C TRP A 36 -3.87 15.39 4.31
N GLY A 37 -3.53 14.27 3.65
CA GLY A 37 -2.20 13.69 3.70
C GLY A 37 -2.02 12.58 4.73
N LEU A 38 -3.10 12.01 5.29
CA LEU A 38 -3.01 10.84 6.16
C LEU A 38 -2.84 9.54 5.34
N ALA A 39 -1.77 9.52 4.55
CA ALA A 39 -1.41 8.47 3.62
C ALA A 39 0.11 8.27 3.58
N MET A 40 0.53 7.05 3.30
CA MET A 40 1.91 6.68 3.02
C MET A 40 1.94 5.58 1.95
N VAL A 41 3.12 5.31 1.40
CA VAL A 41 3.31 4.23 0.43
C VAL A 41 4.41 3.30 0.91
N PHE A 42 4.17 1.99 0.85
CA PHE A 42 5.22 0.99 0.95
C PHE A 42 5.76 0.71 -0.45
N VAL A 43 7.08 0.83 -0.62
CA VAL A 43 7.77 0.36 -1.83
C VAL A 43 8.41 -0.97 -1.50
N VAL A 44 7.88 -2.04 -2.08
CA VAL A 44 8.37 -3.40 -1.92
C VAL A 44 9.20 -3.75 -3.15
N SER A 45 10.48 -4.04 -2.95
CA SER A 45 11.42 -4.38 -4.04
C SER A 45 11.16 -5.76 -4.62
N ASN A 46 11.64 -5.98 -5.86
CA ASN A 46 11.62 -7.30 -6.47
C ASN A 46 12.45 -8.30 -5.65
N GLY A 47 11.94 -9.52 -5.56
CA GLY A 47 12.60 -10.68 -4.97
C GLY A 47 13.44 -11.48 -5.98
N PRO A 48 13.90 -12.67 -5.58
CA PRO A 48 14.87 -13.46 -6.36
C PRO A 48 14.29 -14.21 -7.57
N SER A 49 12.96 -14.30 -7.69
CA SER A 49 12.29 -15.06 -8.77
C SER A 49 11.33 -14.16 -9.56
N SER A 50 11.03 -14.54 -10.81
CA SER A 50 10.04 -13.85 -11.64
C SER A 50 8.65 -13.76 -10.99
N LEU A 51 8.25 -14.77 -10.21
CA LEU A 51 6.99 -14.78 -9.46
C LEU A 51 6.95 -13.75 -8.31
N LEU A 52 8.11 -13.23 -7.91
CA LEU A 52 8.28 -12.20 -6.89
C LEU A 52 8.86 -10.94 -7.53
N SER A 53 8.48 -10.64 -8.77
CA SER A 53 8.85 -9.40 -9.45
C SER A 53 7.59 -8.73 -9.99
N ILE A 54 7.59 -7.40 -10.02
CA ILE A 54 6.53 -6.66 -10.71
C ILE A 54 6.59 -6.92 -12.22
N GLU A 55 5.41 -7.00 -12.85
CA GLU A 55 5.28 -7.03 -14.31
C GLU A 55 5.58 -5.66 -14.93
N SER A 56 5.89 -5.66 -16.23
CA SER A 56 6.03 -4.42 -16.98
C SER A 56 4.71 -3.63 -16.99
N PRO A 57 4.76 -2.29 -17.00
CA PRO A 57 3.55 -1.47 -17.08
C PRO A 57 2.76 -1.77 -18.37
N PRO A 58 1.42 -1.69 -18.33
CA PRO A 58 0.60 -1.92 -19.51
C PRO A 58 0.79 -0.81 -20.54
N LEU A 59 0.55 -1.12 -21.82
CA LEU A 59 0.79 -0.19 -22.95
C LEU A 59 -0.14 1.03 -22.93
N ASP A 60 -1.28 0.94 -22.27
CA ASP A 60 -2.32 1.97 -22.15
C ASP A 60 -2.24 2.74 -20.81
N LEU A 61 -1.12 2.65 -20.09
CA LEU A 61 -0.92 3.40 -18.84
C LEU A 61 -1.07 4.92 -19.10
N PRO A 62 -1.96 5.65 -18.38
CA PRO A 62 -2.15 7.08 -18.57
C PRO A 62 -0.86 7.88 -18.39
N GLN A 63 -0.66 8.90 -19.22
CA GLN A 63 0.45 9.83 -19.05
C GLN A 63 0.21 10.74 -17.86
N CYS A 64 1.30 11.07 -17.16
CA CYS A 64 1.32 12.00 -16.04
C CYS A 64 1.12 13.45 -16.50
#